data_AF-A0AAE3SH74-F1
#
_entry.id   AF-A0AAE3SH74-F1
#
_cell.length_a   1.000
_cell.length_b   1.000
_cell.length_c   1.000
_cell.angle_alpha   90.00
_cell.angle_beta   90.00
_cell.angle_gamma   90.00
#
_symmetry.space_group_name_H-M   'P 1'
#
loop_
_entity.id
_entity.type
_entity.pdbx_description
1 polymer ?
#
loop_
_entity_poly.entity_id
_entity_poly.type
_entity_poly.pdbx_seq_one_letter_code
_entity_poly.pdbx_strand_id
1 'polypeptide(L)'
;MQSQFNKNQFEGQSFYIGIDVHKKSWKVTILGEEYEHKSFSQDPEVKHLVSYLHNNFPGGNYHAVYEAGFSGFELSRKLNNSGVKCLVVHPADIPTSKKEKVQKTDKADSRKLARCLRSNAIDGINIPVRNLESDRALVRQRFRIVKEVGRIKNRVKSLLFQFSIEIPDAYSEMQTRSWSRNYLNWLKTVDIKETSLRVTLNNYIEIGSFLRKGLLTSVRF
;
A
#
# COMPACT_ATOMS: atom_id res chain seq x y z
N MET A 1 18.70 -30.86 -29.76
CA MET A 1 19.76 -29.86 -30.03
C MET A 1 19.68 -28.78 -28.97
N GLN A 2 20.58 -28.81 -27.97
CA GLN A 2 20.73 -27.69 -27.03
C GLN A 2 21.51 -26.59 -27.76
N SER A 3 20.83 -25.51 -28.14
CA SER A 3 21.50 -24.32 -28.66
C SER A 3 22.32 -23.71 -27.53
N GLN A 4 23.65 -23.70 -27.68
CA GLN A 4 24.53 -22.91 -26.82
C GLN A 4 24.20 -21.43 -27.05
N PHE A 5 23.35 -20.86 -26.18
CA PHE A 5 23.11 -19.42 -26.17
C PHE A 5 24.40 -18.73 -25.74
N ASN A 6 24.90 -17.84 -26.60
CA ASN A 6 26.08 -17.06 -26.32
C ASN A 6 25.78 -16.12 -25.14
N LYS A 7 26.61 -16.11 -24.09
CA LYS A 7 26.32 -15.40 -22.82
C LYS A 7 26.19 -13.87 -22.96
N ASN A 8 26.60 -13.31 -24.10
CA ASN A 8 26.60 -11.89 -24.38
C ASN A 8 25.80 -11.53 -25.65
N GLN A 9 24.86 -12.37 -26.07
CA GLN A 9 24.12 -12.15 -27.32
C GLN A 9 23.38 -10.81 -27.38
N PHE A 10 22.96 -10.28 -26.22
CA PHE A 10 22.19 -9.04 -26.12
C PHE A 10 22.96 -7.92 -25.41
N GLU A 11 24.29 -8.01 -25.38
CA GLU A 11 25.15 -7.00 -24.77
C GLU A 11 24.89 -5.62 -25.38
N GLY A 12 24.67 -4.61 -24.53
CA GLY A 12 24.34 -3.25 -24.92
C GLY A 12 22.85 -2.99 -25.18
N GLN A 13 22.02 -4.02 -25.40
CA GLN A 13 20.58 -3.83 -25.63
C GLN A 13 19.81 -3.61 -24.33
N SER A 14 18.84 -2.71 -24.35
CA SER A 14 17.99 -2.41 -23.19
C SER A 14 16.63 -3.10 -23.28
N PHE A 15 16.24 -3.73 -22.19
CA PHE A 15 14.93 -4.35 -22.01
C PHE A 15 14.16 -3.62 -20.92
N TYR A 16 12.89 -3.33 -21.22
CA TYR A 16 11.99 -2.56 -20.37
C TYR A 16 10.86 -3.46 -19.89
N ILE A 17 10.79 -3.66 -18.58
CA ILE A 17 9.91 -4.60 -17.92
C ILE A 17 8.88 -3.84 -17.09
N GLY A 18 7.61 -3.94 -17.46
CA GLY A 18 6.51 -3.45 -16.64
C GLY A 18 5.91 -4.59 -15.83
N ILE A 19 5.80 -4.38 -14.52
CA ILE A 19 5.29 -5.38 -13.57
C ILE A 19 4.03 -4.81 -12.90
N ASP A 20 2.90 -5.44 -13.15
CA ASP A 20 1.69 -5.25 -12.36
C ASP A 20 1.66 -6.28 -11.23
N VAL A 21 1.82 -5.77 -10.00
CA VAL A 21 2.14 -6.55 -8.82
C VAL A 21 0.85 -6.88 -8.07
N HIS A 22 0.43 -8.15 -8.10
CA HIS A 22 -0.63 -8.67 -7.22
C HIS A 22 -0.10 -9.66 -6.19
N LYS A 23 -0.89 -9.91 -5.14
CA LYS A 23 -0.49 -10.75 -4.01
C LYS A 23 -0.20 -12.21 -4.40
N LYS A 24 -0.94 -12.74 -5.38
CA LYS A 24 -0.87 -14.16 -5.79
C LYS A 24 -0.16 -14.39 -7.12
N SER A 25 -0.07 -13.38 -7.99
CA SER A 25 0.55 -13.50 -9.31
C SER A 25 0.98 -12.12 -9.80
N TRP A 26 2.05 -12.05 -10.57
CA TRP A 26 2.45 -10.82 -11.25
C TRP A 26 2.11 -10.91 -12.73
N LYS A 27 1.63 -9.80 -13.30
CA LYS A 27 1.61 -9.64 -14.74
C LYS A 27 2.86 -8.91 -15.18
N VAL A 28 3.63 -9.54 -16.04
CA VAL A 28 4.89 -8.99 -16.54
C VAL A 28 4.75 -8.75 -18.04
N THR A 29 5.15 -7.57 -18.50
CA THR A 29 5.34 -7.28 -19.92
C THR A 29 6.77 -6.83 -20.17
N ILE A 30 7.42 -7.43 -21.17
CA ILE A 30 8.80 -7.13 -21.57
C ILE A 30 8.80 -6.51 -22.96
N LEU A 31 9.42 -5.35 -23.08
CA LEU A 31 9.69 -4.65 -24.34
C LEU A 31 11.19 -4.63 -24.58
N GLY A 32 11.59 -4.83 -25.84
CA GLY A 32 12.88 -4.38 -26.33
C GLY A 32 12.81 -2.90 -26.73
N GLU A 33 13.89 -2.39 -27.30
CA GLU A 33 13.99 -1.00 -27.77
C GLU A 33 12.93 -0.69 -28.83
N GLU A 34 12.79 -1.55 -29.82
CA GLU A 34 11.89 -1.30 -30.97
C GLU A 34 10.68 -2.23 -31.02
N TYR A 35 10.70 -3.35 -30.29
CA TYR A 35 9.67 -4.37 -30.37
C TYR A 35 9.09 -4.73 -29.00
N GLU A 36 7.91 -5.33 -29.03
CA GLU A 36 7.34 -5.98 -27.86
C GLU A 36 7.66 -7.48 -27.89
N HIS A 37 8.25 -7.99 -26.82
CA HIS A 37 8.60 -9.41 -26.73
C HIS A 37 7.41 -10.25 -26.29
N LYS A 38 6.97 -10.09 -25.05
CA LYS A 38 5.94 -10.94 -24.46
C LYS A 38 5.31 -10.29 -23.22
N SER A 39 4.02 -10.57 -23.02
CA SER A 39 3.37 -10.44 -21.72
C SER A 39 2.97 -11.81 -21.18
N PHE A 40 3.23 -12.08 -19.91
CA PHE A 40 2.87 -13.33 -19.25
C PHE A 40 2.48 -13.09 -17.79
N SER A 41 1.90 -14.11 -17.18
CA SER A 41 1.67 -14.15 -15.73
C SER A 41 2.70 -15.08 -15.10
N GLN A 42 3.15 -14.75 -13.91
CA GLN A 42 4.05 -15.60 -13.13
C GLN A 42 3.70 -15.54 -11.65
N ASP A 43 4.28 -16.46 -10.87
CA ASP A 43 4.23 -16.39 -9.42
C ASP A 43 5.01 -15.17 -8.90
N PRO A 44 4.66 -14.65 -7.70
CA PRO A 44 5.20 -13.41 -7.17
C PRO A 44 6.62 -13.58 -6.58
N GLU A 45 7.52 -14.14 -7.38
CA GLU A 45 8.91 -14.41 -7.01
C GLU A 45 9.90 -13.79 -8.00
N VAL A 46 10.85 -13.03 -7.44
CA VAL A 46 11.88 -12.31 -8.21
C VAL A 46 12.78 -13.26 -9.00
N LYS A 47 13.11 -14.41 -8.42
CA LYS A 47 14.00 -15.40 -9.06
C LYS A 47 13.46 -15.88 -10.40
N HIS A 48 12.14 -16.09 -10.53
CA HIS A 48 11.54 -16.51 -11.79
C HIS A 48 11.72 -15.47 -12.89
N LEU A 49 11.50 -14.19 -12.56
CA LEU A 49 11.67 -13.10 -13.51
C LEU A 49 13.14 -12.95 -13.92
N VAL A 50 14.04 -12.92 -12.94
CA VAL A 50 15.48 -12.77 -13.17
C VAL A 50 16.03 -13.93 -14.02
N SER A 51 15.70 -15.17 -13.67
CA SER A 51 16.09 -16.34 -14.47
C SER A 51 15.51 -16.30 -15.88
N TYR A 52 14.26 -15.86 -16.04
CA TYR A 52 13.67 -15.68 -17.37
C TYR A 52 14.46 -14.65 -18.19
N LEU A 53 14.79 -13.50 -17.61
CA LEU A 53 15.55 -12.44 -18.29
C LEU A 53 16.93 -12.93 -18.71
N HIS A 54 17.72 -13.50 -17.80
CA HIS A 54 19.07 -13.99 -18.12
C HIS A 54 19.09 -15.15 -19.12
N ASN A 55 18.07 -16.02 -19.11
CA ASN A 55 18.02 -17.15 -20.04
C ASN A 55 17.59 -16.73 -21.46
N ASN A 56 16.71 -15.73 -21.58
CA ASN A 56 16.19 -15.29 -22.89
C ASN A 56 16.99 -14.13 -23.49
N PHE A 57 17.61 -13.29 -22.65
CA PHE A 57 18.30 -12.07 -23.06
C PHE A 57 19.70 -11.95 -22.45
N PRO A 58 20.55 -13.00 -22.54
CA PRO A 58 21.86 -13.00 -21.88
C PRO A 58 22.72 -11.79 -22.31
N GLY A 59 23.25 -11.06 -21.32
CA GLY A 59 24.03 -9.83 -21.51
C GLY A 59 23.22 -8.54 -21.60
N GLY A 60 21.88 -8.60 -21.61
CA GLY A 60 21.02 -7.42 -21.73
C GLY A 60 21.00 -6.50 -20.50
N ASN A 61 20.70 -5.22 -20.72
CA ASN A 61 20.45 -4.23 -19.68
C ASN A 61 18.97 -4.25 -19.28
N TYR A 62 18.67 -4.66 -18.04
CA TYR A 62 17.28 -4.80 -17.59
C TYR A 62 16.83 -3.60 -16.77
N HIS A 63 15.74 -2.98 -17.23
CA HIS A 63 15.06 -1.89 -16.55
C HIS A 63 13.64 -2.33 -16.21
N ALA A 64 13.29 -2.39 -14.93
CA ALA A 64 11.97 -2.76 -14.47
C ALA A 64 11.24 -1.58 -13.83
N VAL A 65 9.91 -1.60 -13.90
CA VAL A 65 9.06 -0.65 -13.19
C VAL A 65 7.83 -1.33 -12.61
N TYR A 66 7.41 -0.89 -11.43
CA TYR A 66 6.10 -1.22 -10.87
C TYR A 66 5.49 -0.04 -10.10
N GLU A 67 4.18 -0.08 -9.93
CA GLU A 67 3.42 0.94 -9.20
C GLU A 67 3.57 0.78 -7.68
N ALA A 68 3.83 1.88 -6.98
CA ALA A 68 3.88 1.93 -5.54
C ALA A 68 2.54 1.49 -4.94
N GLY A 69 2.54 0.39 -4.19
CA GLY A 69 1.33 -0.20 -3.65
C GLY A 69 1.56 -1.02 -2.39
N PHE A 70 0.73 -2.04 -2.19
CA PHE A 70 0.77 -2.90 -0.99
C PHE A 70 2.09 -3.67 -0.84
N SER A 71 2.82 -3.90 -1.95
CA SER A 71 4.05 -4.68 -2.02
C SER A 71 5.27 -3.96 -1.44
N GLY A 72 5.15 -2.66 -1.14
CA GLY A 72 6.24 -1.85 -0.60
C GLY A 72 7.44 -1.77 -1.54
N PHE A 73 8.65 -1.70 -0.96
CA PHE A 73 9.89 -1.48 -1.72
C PHE A 73 10.82 -2.69 -1.79
N GLU A 74 10.44 -3.81 -1.18
CA GLU A 74 11.27 -5.02 -1.12
C GLU A 74 11.48 -5.63 -2.52
N LEU A 75 10.47 -5.56 -3.38
CA LEU A 75 10.56 -6.00 -4.77
C LEU A 75 11.66 -5.25 -5.52
N SER A 76 11.64 -3.92 -5.47
CA SER A 76 12.68 -3.08 -6.11
C SER A 76 14.07 -3.42 -5.58
N ARG A 77 14.23 -3.55 -4.25
CA ARG A 77 15.53 -3.91 -3.64
C ARG A 77 16.04 -5.26 -4.13
N LYS A 78 15.19 -6.29 -4.19
CA LYS A 78 15.57 -7.63 -4.66
C LYS A 78 15.93 -7.66 -6.14
N LEU A 79 15.19 -6.92 -6.97
CA LEU A 79 15.49 -6.77 -8.40
C LEU A 79 16.83 -6.05 -8.61
N ASN A 80 17.05 -4.93 -7.92
CA ASN A 80 18.31 -4.18 -7.99
C ASN A 80 19.51 -5.04 -7.55
N ASN A 81 19.37 -5.81 -6.46
CA ASN A 81 20.40 -6.75 -6.00
C ASN A 81 20.68 -7.89 -7.00
N SER A 82 19.76 -8.16 -7.92
CA SER A 82 19.88 -9.19 -8.94
C SER A 82 20.30 -8.62 -10.30
N GLY A 83 20.75 -7.36 -10.36
CA GLY A 83 21.20 -6.70 -11.59
C GLY A 83 20.08 -6.15 -12.48
N VAL A 84 18.84 -6.10 -11.99
CA VAL A 84 17.70 -5.49 -12.70
C VAL A 84 17.41 -4.12 -12.09
N LYS A 85 17.68 -3.05 -12.83
CA LYS A 85 17.43 -1.66 -12.37
C LYS A 85 15.93 -1.44 -12.23
N CYS A 86 15.42 -1.29 -11.02
CA CYS A 86 13.98 -1.23 -10.77
C CYS A 86 13.53 0.13 -10.22
N LEU A 87 12.70 0.82 -11.01
CA LEU A 87 11.98 2.02 -10.61
C LEU A 87 10.65 1.67 -9.94
N VAL A 88 10.29 2.47 -8.93
CA VAL A 88 8.98 2.42 -8.29
C VAL A 88 8.29 3.74 -8.62
N VAL A 89 7.06 3.72 -9.11
CA VAL A 89 6.37 4.94 -9.56
C VAL A 89 5.09 5.18 -8.79
N HIS A 90 4.72 6.44 -8.59
CA HIS A 90 3.45 6.76 -7.95
C HIS A 90 2.29 6.55 -8.95
N PRO A 91 1.16 5.96 -8.53
CA PRO A 91 0.01 5.68 -9.41
C PRO A 91 -0.47 6.90 -10.21
N ALA A 92 -0.43 8.08 -9.59
CA ALA A 92 -0.91 9.33 -10.19
C ALA A 92 0.04 9.88 -11.29
N ASP A 93 1.30 9.47 -11.29
CA ASP A 93 2.31 9.99 -12.20
C ASP A 93 2.34 9.20 -13.52
N ILE A 94 1.62 8.07 -13.57
CA ILE A 94 1.49 7.26 -14.77
C ILE A 94 0.45 7.92 -15.71
N PRO A 95 0.86 8.42 -16.90
CA PRO A 95 -0.06 9.06 -17.84
C PRO A 95 -1.18 8.10 -18.23
N THR A 96 -2.43 8.43 -17.91
CA THR A 96 -3.56 7.50 -18.07
C THR A 96 -4.70 8.11 -18.84
N SER A 97 -5.04 7.51 -19.98
CA SER A 97 -6.18 7.95 -20.79
C SER A 97 -7.51 7.53 -20.14
N LYS A 98 -8.60 8.24 -20.48
CA LYS A 98 -9.94 7.90 -19.98
C LYS A 98 -10.38 6.48 -20.39
N LYS A 99 -10.00 6.05 -21.59
CA LYS A 99 -10.31 4.69 -22.10
C LYS A 99 -9.58 3.62 -21.28
N GLU A 100 -8.31 3.84 -20.95
CA GLU A 100 -7.53 2.92 -20.11
C GLU A 100 -8.09 2.81 -18.68
N LYS A 101 -8.59 3.92 -18.11
CA LYS A 101 -9.25 3.87 -16.79
C LYS A 101 -10.50 2.99 -16.80
N VAL A 102 -11.24 2.99 -17.91
CA VAL A 102 -12.50 2.24 -18.05
C VAL A 102 -12.24 0.78 -18.40
N GLN A 103 -11.28 0.50 -19.29
CA GLN A 103 -10.94 -0.85 -19.74
C GLN A 103 -9.67 -1.35 -19.06
N LYS A 104 -9.71 -1.45 -17.73
CA LYS A 104 -8.58 -1.90 -16.92
C LYS A 104 -8.39 -3.41 -17.05
N THR A 105 -7.21 -3.83 -17.46
CA THR A 105 -6.79 -5.25 -17.45
C THR A 105 -5.33 -5.33 -17.01
N ASP A 106 -4.97 -6.36 -16.23
CA ASP A 106 -3.61 -6.52 -15.71
C ASP A 106 -2.53 -6.52 -16.83
N LYS A 107 -2.90 -7.06 -18.01
CA LYS A 107 -2.04 -7.05 -19.20
C LYS A 107 -1.85 -5.64 -19.75
N ALA A 108 -2.90 -4.83 -19.82
CA ALA A 108 -2.80 -3.45 -20.27
C ALA A 108 -1.97 -2.60 -19.30
N ASP A 109 -2.15 -2.80 -17.99
CA ASP A 109 -1.45 -2.05 -16.95
C ASP A 109 0.06 -2.34 -16.96
N SER A 110 0.45 -3.61 -16.96
CA SER A 110 1.87 -4.00 -17.07
C SER A 110 2.51 -3.55 -18.39
N ARG A 111 1.81 -3.66 -19.53
CA ARG A 111 2.32 -3.18 -20.82
C ARG A 111 2.53 -1.68 -20.81
N LYS A 112 1.60 -0.94 -20.22
CA LYS A 112 1.66 0.51 -20.13
C LYS A 112 2.85 0.97 -19.29
N LEU A 113 3.05 0.35 -18.13
CA LEU A 113 4.22 0.57 -17.29
C LEU A 113 5.52 0.38 -18.09
N ALA A 114 5.64 -0.73 -18.83
CA ALA A 114 6.81 -1.01 -19.67
C ALA A 114 7.03 0.07 -20.75
N ARG A 115 5.94 0.53 -21.40
CA ARG A 115 6.00 1.58 -22.43
C ARG A 115 6.46 2.92 -21.86
N CYS A 116 5.90 3.33 -20.72
CA CYS A 116 6.26 4.58 -20.06
C CYS A 116 7.72 4.56 -19.60
N LEU A 117 8.21 3.42 -19.11
CA LEU A 117 9.61 3.24 -18.76
C LEU A 117 10.51 3.36 -20.00
N ARG A 118 10.16 2.70 -21.10
CA ARG A 118 10.92 2.75 -22.36
C ARG A 118 11.02 4.16 -22.93
N SER A 119 9.96 4.96 -22.80
CA SER A 119 9.94 6.34 -23.30
C SER A 119 10.48 7.37 -22.29
N ASN A 120 11.00 6.95 -21.13
CA ASN A 120 11.37 7.84 -20.02
C ASN A 120 10.25 8.85 -19.66
N ALA A 121 8.99 8.43 -19.72
CA ALA A 121 7.83 9.29 -19.46
C ALA A 121 7.37 9.28 -17.99
N ILE A 122 8.07 8.56 -17.12
CA ILE A 122 7.76 8.41 -15.70
C ILE A 122 9.03 8.52 -14.88
N ASP A 123 8.92 9.16 -13.72
CA ASP A 123 10.02 9.30 -12.76
C ASP A 123 9.80 8.38 -11.55
N GLY A 124 10.89 7.78 -11.08
CA GLY A 124 10.88 6.92 -9.91
C GLY A 124 10.77 7.73 -8.61
N ILE A 125 9.99 7.24 -7.66
CA ILE A 125 9.98 7.78 -6.30
C ILE A 125 11.25 7.38 -5.55
N ASN A 126 11.73 8.27 -4.68
CA ASN A 126 12.86 7.96 -3.83
C ASN A 126 12.48 6.88 -2.80
N ILE A 127 13.18 5.74 -2.86
CA ILE A 127 12.97 4.61 -1.96
C ILE A 127 13.71 4.89 -0.64
N PRO A 128 13.00 5.04 0.49
CA PRO A 128 13.67 5.23 1.77
C PRO A 128 14.54 4.02 2.14
N VAL A 129 15.63 4.28 2.85
CA VAL A 129 16.40 3.20 3.50
C VAL A 129 15.53 2.47 4.53
N ARG A 130 15.90 1.21 4.83
CA ARG A 130 15.06 0.31 5.64
C ARG A 130 14.75 0.87 7.04
N ASN A 131 15.71 1.55 7.66
CA ASN A 131 15.51 2.20 8.96
C ASN A 131 14.46 3.32 8.87
N LEU A 132 14.58 4.23 7.90
CA LEU A 132 13.62 5.29 7.68
C LEU A 132 12.22 4.76 7.29
N GLU A 133 12.15 3.66 6.54
CA GLU A 133 10.88 2.98 6.25
C GLU A 133 10.21 2.44 7.54
N SER A 134 11.01 1.86 8.44
CA SER A 134 10.57 1.39 9.76
C SER A 134 10.07 2.54 10.64
N ASP A 135 10.81 3.65 10.71
CA ASP A 135 10.41 4.84 11.47
C ASP A 135 9.09 5.43 10.93
N ARG A 136 8.96 5.49 9.60
CA ARG A 136 7.70 5.91 8.95
C ARG A 136 6.54 4.97 9.28
N ALA A 137 6.79 3.67 9.44
CA ALA A 137 5.75 2.71 9.83
C ALA A 137 5.23 3.02 11.24
N LEU A 138 6.12 3.35 12.18
CA LEU A 138 5.77 3.74 13.54
C LEU A 138 4.92 5.03 13.55
N VAL A 139 5.35 6.07 12.82
CA VAL A 139 4.59 7.32 12.69
C VAL A 139 3.22 7.07 12.07
N ARG A 140 3.14 6.27 11.01
CA ARG A 140 1.86 5.88 10.37
C ARG A 140 0.95 5.12 11.32
N GLN A 141 1.48 4.22 12.15
CA GLN A 141 0.71 3.51 13.15
C GLN A 141 0.06 4.50 14.13
N ARG A 142 0.82 5.47 14.65
CA ARG A 142 0.28 6.54 15.51
C ARG A 142 -0.87 7.28 14.84
N PHE A 143 -0.69 7.74 13.60
CA PHE A 143 -1.76 8.41 12.84
C PHE A 143 -3.01 7.53 12.66
N ARG A 144 -2.84 6.23 12.41
CA ARG A 144 -3.95 5.27 12.31
C ARG A 144 -4.69 5.15 13.63
N ILE A 145 -3.99 5.01 14.75
CA ILE A 145 -4.62 4.91 16.08
C ILE A 145 -5.40 6.20 16.40
N VAL A 146 -4.85 7.39 16.11
CA VAL A 146 -5.57 8.66 16.28
C VAL A 146 -6.87 8.68 15.46
N LYS A 147 -6.82 8.22 14.21
CA LYS A 147 -8.02 8.10 13.36
C LYS A 147 -9.03 7.08 13.92
N GLU A 148 -8.57 5.92 14.42
CA GLU A 148 -9.45 4.92 15.03
C GLU A 148 -10.14 5.45 16.28
N VAL A 149 -9.42 6.17 17.15
CA VAL A 149 -10.02 6.86 18.29
C VAL A 149 -11.12 7.81 17.82
N GLY A 150 -10.88 8.58 16.75
CA GLY A 150 -11.90 9.43 16.13
C GLY A 150 -13.11 8.66 15.62
N ARG A 151 -12.91 7.50 14.97
CA ARG A 151 -14.00 6.64 14.48
C ARG A 151 -14.86 6.09 15.60
N ILE A 152 -14.23 5.60 16.67
CA ILE A 152 -14.94 5.08 17.85
C ILE A 152 -15.75 6.18 18.53
N LYS A 153 -15.20 7.40 18.65
CA LYS A 153 -15.91 8.58 19.16
C LYS A 153 -17.19 8.85 18.37
N ASN A 154 -17.08 8.87 17.04
CA ASN A 154 -18.22 9.13 16.17
C ASN A 154 -19.27 8.01 16.25
N ARG A 155 -18.85 6.74 16.34
CA ARG A 155 -19.76 5.60 16.53
C ARG A 155 -20.54 5.71 17.84
N VAL A 156 -19.89 6.09 18.95
CA VAL A 156 -20.58 6.30 20.23
C VAL A 156 -21.57 7.46 20.13
N LYS A 157 -21.19 8.60 19.55
CA LYS A 157 -22.11 9.73 19.36
C LYS A 157 -23.34 9.34 18.53
N SER A 158 -23.11 8.63 17.42
CA SER A 158 -24.19 8.13 16.56
C SER A 158 -25.09 7.14 17.28
N LEU A 159 -24.53 6.25 18.11
CA LEU A 159 -25.29 5.28 18.89
C LEU A 159 -26.18 5.98 19.93
N LEU A 160 -25.63 6.95 20.67
CA LEU A 160 -26.42 7.72 21.64
C LEU A 160 -27.56 8.48 20.96
N PHE A 161 -27.27 9.14 19.83
CA PHE A 161 -28.29 9.85 19.05
C PHE A 161 -29.40 8.91 18.53
N GLN A 162 -29.02 7.73 18.02
CA GLN A 162 -29.97 6.74 17.49
C GLN A 162 -31.01 6.28 18.53
N PHE A 163 -30.62 6.22 19.81
CA PHE A 163 -31.49 5.81 20.91
C PHE A 163 -32.00 7.00 21.74
N SER A 164 -31.94 8.21 21.18
CA SER A 164 -32.42 9.45 21.82
C SER A 164 -31.80 9.72 23.20
N ILE A 165 -30.54 9.32 23.39
CA ILE A 165 -29.77 9.60 24.61
C ILE A 165 -29.05 10.93 24.41
N GLU A 166 -29.53 11.96 25.09
CA GLU A 166 -28.93 13.29 25.03
C GLU A 166 -27.60 13.34 25.78
N ILE A 167 -26.62 14.03 25.16
CA ILE A 167 -25.35 14.31 25.80
C ILE A 167 -25.53 15.61 26.61
N PRO A 168 -25.29 15.61 27.93
CA PRO A 168 -25.49 16.80 28.76
C PRO A 168 -24.69 18.01 28.28
N ASP A 169 -25.30 19.20 28.30
CA ASP A 169 -24.68 20.48 27.90
C ASP A 169 -23.42 20.83 28.72
N ALA A 170 -23.30 20.27 29.93
CA ALA A 170 -22.10 20.37 30.75
C ALA A 170 -20.83 19.85 30.05
N TYR A 171 -20.97 18.96 29.06
CA TYR A 171 -19.88 18.52 28.22
C TYR A 171 -19.73 19.43 27.01
N SER A 172 -18.78 20.37 27.10
CA SER A 172 -18.38 21.15 25.92
C SER A 172 -18.06 20.25 24.72
N GLU A 173 -18.23 20.76 23.50
CA GLU A 173 -17.81 20.06 22.28
C GLU A 173 -16.37 19.54 22.36
N MET A 174 -15.47 20.30 23.00
CA MET A 174 -14.08 19.90 23.18
C MET A 174 -13.94 18.68 24.13
N GLN A 175 -14.75 18.60 25.18
CA GLN A 175 -14.77 17.45 26.10
C GLN A 175 -15.33 16.19 25.43
N THR A 176 -16.39 16.33 24.63
CA THR A 176 -16.95 15.20 23.87
C THR A 176 -16.05 14.77 22.71
N ARG A 177 -15.36 15.72 22.05
CA ARG A 177 -14.37 15.44 20.99
C ARG A 177 -13.09 14.82 21.53
N SER A 178 -12.63 15.23 22.70
CA SER A 178 -11.41 14.69 23.31
C SER A 178 -11.65 13.34 23.99
N TRP A 179 -12.90 12.98 24.33
CA TRP A 179 -13.23 11.96 25.32
C TRP A 179 -12.51 12.26 26.64
N SER A 180 -12.85 13.34 27.32
CA SER A 180 -12.27 13.61 28.64
C SER A 180 -12.53 12.43 29.60
N ARG A 181 -11.75 12.31 30.68
CA ARG A 181 -11.98 11.28 31.70
C ARG A 181 -13.41 11.39 32.28
N ASN A 182 -13.89 12.61 32.45
CA ASN A 182 -15.25 12.90 32.91
C ASN A 182 -16.30 12.38 31.92
N TYR A 183 -16.14 12.64 30.62
CA TYR A 183 -17.06 12.15 29.59
C TYR A 183 -17.12 10.62 29.54
N LEU A 184 -15.97 9.95 29.65
CA LEU A 184 -15.90 8.48 29.70
C LEU A 184 -16.57 7.90 30.95
N ASN A 185 -16.40 8.55 32.11
CA ASN A 185 -17.09 8.14 33.33
C ASN A 185 -18.60 8.30 33.19
N TRP A 186 -19.07 9.39 32.60
CA TRP A 186 -20.48 9.58 32.32
C TRP A 186 -21.05 8.53 31.38
N LEU A 187 -20.37 8.18 30.29
CA LEU A 187 -20.84 7.12 29.39
C LEU A 187 -21.11 5.79 30.13
N LYS A 188 -20.33 5.50 31.17
CA LYS A 188 -20.52 4.31 32.01
C LYS A 188 -21.74 4.41 32.93
N THR A 189 -22.15 5.62 33.30
CA THR A 189 -23.27 5.88 34.23
C THR A 189 -24.57 6.30 33.53
N VAL A 190 -24.57 6.48 32.20
CA VAL A 190 -25.80 6.73 31.43
C VAL A 190 -26.84 5.68 31.82
N ASP A 191 -28.09 6.08 32.02
CA ASP A 191 -29.18 5.13 32.22
C ASP A 191 -29.62 4.55 30.87
N ILE A 192 -29.45 3.23 30.67
CA ILE A 192 -29.92 2.51 29.48
C ILE A 192 -30.64 1.27 29.97
N LYS A 193 -31.92 1.15 29.61
CA LYS A 193 -32.80 0.04 30.03
C LYS A 193 -32.51 -1.23 29.22
N GLU A 194 -32.11 -1.08 27.96
CA GLU A 194 -31.86 -2.17 27.03
C GLU A 194 -30.46 -2.77 27.27
N THR A 195 -30.42 -4.00 27.78
CA THR A 195 -29.17 -4.72 28.10
C THR A 195 -28.20 -4.79 26.91
N SER A 196 -28.70 -5.09 25.71
CA SER A 196 -27.86 -5.20 24.50
C SER A 196 -27.22 -3.86 24.11
N LEU A 197 -27.93 -2.75 24.30
CA LEU A 197 -27.42 -1.42 24.02
C LEU A 197 -26.32 -1.04 25.04
N ARG A 198 -26.54 -1.36 26.32
CA ARG A 198 -25.54 -1.18 27.38
C ARG A 198 -24.25 -1.95 27.08
N VAL A 199 -24.37 -3.23 26.69
CA VAL A 199 -23.20 -4.05 26.28
C VAL A 199 -22.48 -3.42 25.08
N THR A 200 -23.24 -2.98 24.07
CA THR A 200 -22.67 -2.34 22.88
C THR A 200 -21.90 -1.07 23.22
N LEU A 201 -22.45 -0.21 24.07
CA LEU A 201 -21.80 1.02 24.53
C LEU A 201 -20.54 0.69 25.34
N ASN A 202 -20.60 -0.27 26.26
CA ASN A 202 -19.46 -0.70 27.07
C ASN A 202 -18.31 -1.21 26.19
N ASN A 203 -18.59 -2.02 25.18
CA ASN A 203 -17.59 -2.49 24.22
C ASN A 203 -16.87 -1.31 23.52
N TYR A 204 -17.62 -0.29 23.09
CA TYR A 204 -17.01 0.90 22.47
C TYR A 204 -16.15 1.71 23.45
N ILE A 205 -16.58 1.85 24.70
CA ILE A 205 -15.80 2.52 25.77
C ILE A 205 -14.49 1.78 25.99
N GLU A 206 -14.53 0.44 26.04
CA GLU A 206 -13.37 -0.41 26.27
C GLU A 206 -12.36 -0.31 25.12
N ILE A 207 -12.83 -0.44 23.88
CA ILE A 207 -12.00 -0.28 22.66
C ILE A 207 -11.35 1.11 22.64
N GLY A 208 -12.11 2.18 22.88
CA GLY A 208 -11.55 3.53 22.85
C GLY A 208 -10.57 3.80 23.99
N SER A 209 -10.78 3.20 25.18
CA SER A 209 -9.85 3.26 26.30
C SER A 209 -8.53 2.55 25.99
N PHE A 210 -8.61 1.36 25.39
CA PHE A 210 -7.45 0.59 24.92
C PHE A 210 -6.63 1.37 23.89
N LEU A 211 -7.29 1.92 22.86
CA LEU A 211 -6.62 2.71 21.82
C LEU A 211 -5.92 3.95 22.38
N ARG A 212 -6.53 4.65 23.35
CA ARG A 212 -5.91 5.81 23.99
C ARG A 212 -4.70 5.44 24.85
N LYS A 213 -4.75 4.32 25.57
CA LYS A 213 -3.59 3.79 26.28
C LYS A 213 -2.44 3.52 25.29
N GLY A 214 -2.75 2.90 24.14
CA GLY A 214 -1.78 2.66 23.06
C GLY A 214 -1.15 3.93 22.49
N LEU A 215 -1.89 5.04 22.39
CA LEU A 215 -1.35 6.35 21.97
C LEU A 215 -0.31 6.93 22.93
N LEU A 216 -0.45 6.66 24.23
CA LEU A 216 0.48 7.14 25.26
C LEU A 216 1.76 6.30 25.28
N THR A 217 1.63 4.99 25.05
CA THR A 217 2.79 4.08 25.03
C THR A 217 3.64 4.25 23.76
N SER A 218 3.03 4.53 22.61
CA SER A 218 3.72 4.67 21.31
C SER A 218 4.62 5.89 21.15
N VAL A 219 4.73 6.77 22.17
CA VAL A 219 5.60 7.97 22.17
C VAL A 219 6.86 7.77 23.01
N ARG A 220 6.98 6.64 23.72
CA ARG A 220 8.14 6.33 24.56
C ARG A 220 9.15 5.51 23.75
N PHE A 221 9.85 6.18 22.84
CA PHE A 221 11.07 5.67 22.22
C PHE A 221 12.21 6.62 22.55
#